data_AF-A0A2M7F8W7-F1
#
_entry.id   AF-A0A2M7F8W7-F1
#
_cell.length_a   1.000
_cell.length_b   1.000
_cell.length_c   1.000
_cell.angle_alpha   90.00
_cell.angle_beta   90.00
_cell.angle_gamma   90.00
#
_symmetry.space_group_name_H-M   'P 1'
#
loop_
_entity.id
_entity.type
_entity.pdbx_description
1 polymer ?
#
loop_
_entity_poly.entity_id
_entity_poly.type
_entity_poly.pdbx_seq_one_letter_code
_entity_poly.pdbx_strand_id
1 'polypeptide(L)' 'MNMFPHRKKLSPEMQKVYSLSSALSLEDQILFLNLLISTKDHNGKRELIDRALIGERVWEKKKAG' A
#
# COMPACT_ATOMS: atom_id res chain seq x y z
N MET A 1 23.97 5.47 18.68
CA MET A 1 23.09 6.12 17.69
C MET A 1 22.53 5.03 16.79
N ASN A 2 21.23 4.72 16.89
CA ASN A 2 20.59 3.79 15.95
C ASN A 2 20.35 4.53 14.63
N MET A 3 21.25 4.33 13.68
CA MET A 3 21.08 4.83 12.32
C MET A 3 20.00 3.99 11.64
N PHE A 4 18.90 4.62 11.22
CA PHE A 4 17.97 4.02 10.28
C PHE A 4 18.80 3.55 9.06
N PRO A 5 18.80 2.26 8.71
CA PRO A 5 19.66 1.75 7.65
C PRO A 5 19.32 2.49 6.36
N HIS A 6 20.37 2.95 5.67
CA HIS A 6 20.34 3.63 4.38
C HIS A 6 19.14 3.21 3.53
N ARG A 7 18.30 4.20 3.16
CA ARG A 7 17.18 4.14 2.20
C ARG A 7 17.13 2.82 1.44
N LYS A 8 16.56 1.77 2.05
CA LYS A 8 16.21 0.56 1.30
C LYS A 8 15.21 1.01 0.25
N LYS A 9 15.57 0.88 -1.03
CA LYS A 9 14.63 1.14 -2.12
C LYS A 9 13.44 0.22 -1.90
N LEU A 10 12.24 0.81 -1.86
CA LEU A 10 10.99 0.06 -1.81
C LEU A 10 10.91 -0.86 -3.05
N SER A 11 10.31 -2.04 -2.91
CA SER A 11 10.01 -2.87 -4.10
C SER A 11 9.02 -2.13 -5.01
N PRO A 12 8.97 -2.43 -6.32
CA PRO A 12 8.02 -1.81 -7.24
C PRO A 12 6.56 -1.86 -6.74
N GLU A 13 6.15 -2.97 -6.13
CA GLU A 13 4.83 -3.16 -5.56
C GLU A 13 4.58 -2.21 -4.39
N MET A 14 5.56 -2.06 -3.49
CA MET A 14 5.46 -1.14 -2.36
C MET A 14 5.50 0.33 -2.79
N GLN A 15 6.23 0.67 -3.86
CA GLN A 15 6.19 2.01 -4.46
C GLN A 15 4.80 2.31 -5.03
N LYS A 16 4.16 1.33 -5.65
CA LYS A 16 2.82 1.47 -6.22
C LYS A 16 1.76 1.63 -5.12
N VAL A 17 1.80 0.78 -4.09
CA VAL A 17 0.93 0.92 -2.91
C VAL A 17 1.11 2.27 -2.22
N TYR A 18 2.36 2.74 -2.08
CA TYR A 18 2.64 4.07 -1.55
C TYR A 18 1.99 5.17 -2.39
N SER A 19 2.19 5.14 -3.72
CA SER A 19 1.59 6.10 -4.64
C SER A 19 0.06 6.10 -4.55
N LEU A 20 -0.56 4.91 -4.49
CA LEU A 20 -2.00 4.77 -4.33
C LEU A 20 -2.48 5.36 -3.00
N SER A 21 -1.81 5.03 -1.90
CA SER A 21 -2.17 5.55 -0.58
C SER A 21 -2.04 7.07 -0.50
N SER A 22 -1.05 7.66 -1.17
CA SER A 22 -0.86 9.12 -1.18
C SER A 22 -1.97 9.88 -1.90
N ALA A 23 -2.72 9.21 -2.78
CA ALA A 23 -3.86 9.79 -3.49
C ALA A 23 -5.17 9.70 -2.68
N LEU A 24 -5.19 8.98 -1.56
CA LEU A 24 -6.35 8.86 -0.68
C LEU A 24 -6.55 10.10 0.18
N SER A 25 -7.77 10.28 0.70
CA SER A 25 -8.05 11.26 1.75
C SER A 25 -7.25 10.95 3.02
N LEU A 26 -7.06 11.92 3.92
CA LEU A 26 -6.32 11.70 5.17
C LEU A 26 -6.95 10.61 6.04
N GLU A 27 -8.29 10.57 6.13
CA GLU A 27 -9.01 9.52 6.89
C GLU A 27 -8.77 8.13 6.29
N ASP A 28 -8.84 8.00 4.97
CA ASP A 28 -8.61 6.74 4.27
C ASP A 28 -7.15 6.29 4.38
N GLN A 29 -6.19 7.23 4.37
CA GLN A 29 -4.78 6.94 4.63
C GLN A 29 -4.57 6.37 6.04
N ILE A 30 -5.20 6.97 7.05
CA ILE A 30 -5.11 6.51 8.44
C ILE A 30 -5.72 5.12 8.58
N LEU A 31 -6.89 4.88 7.98
CA LEU A 31 -7.53 3.57 8.00
C LEU A 31 -6.64 2.50 7.35
N PHE A 32 -6.07 2.81 6.18
CA PHE A 32 -5.18 1.91 5.47
C PHE A 32 -3.93 1.54 6.29
N LEU A 33 -3.29 2.53 6.92
CA LEU A 33 -2.14 2.30 7.80
C LEU A 33 -2.52 1.47 9.03
N ASN A 34 -3.67 1.74 9.64
CA ASN A 34 -4.16 0.98 10.78
C ASN A 34 -4.43 -0.49 10.41
N LEU A 35 -5.00 -0.76 9.24
CA LEU A 35 -5.21 -2.12 8.74
C LEU A 35 -3.86 -2.84 8.50
N LEU A 36 -2.90 -2.15 7.90
CA LEU A 36 -1.55 -2.67 7.66
C LEU A 36 -0.81 -3.03 8.97
N ILE A 37 -0.90 -2.18 9.98
CA ILE A 37 -0.21 -2.36 11.27
C ILE A 37 -0.91 -3.44 12.12
N SER A 38 -2.24 -3.45 12.14
CA SER A 38 -3.03 -4.40 12.93
C SER A 38 -2.93 -5.84 12.42
N THR A 39 -2.56 -6.03 11.15
CA THR A 39 -2.36 -7.36 10.59
C THR A 39 -1.02 -7.95 11.07
N LYS A 40 -1.07 -8.89 12.02
CA LYS A 40 0.13 -9.43 12.68
C LYS A 40 0.88 -10.49 11.86
N ASP A 41 0.23 -11.14 10.90
CA ASP A 41 0.85 -12.14 10.01
C ASP A 41 1.31 -11.51 8.67
N HIS A 42 2.44 -12.00 8.16
CA HIS A 42 3.00 -11.62 6.86
C HIS A 42 2.03 -11.91 5.70
N ASN A 43 1.23 -12.98 5.79
CA ASN A 43 0.24 -13.31 4.76
C ASN A 43 -0.88 -12.27 4.70
N GLY A 44 -1.43 -11.88 5.85
CA GLY A 44 -2.48 -10.86 5.87
C GLY A 44 -2.00 -9.49 5.37
N LYS A 45 -0.76 -9.10 5.67
CA LYS A 45 -0.17 -7.87 5.11
C LYS A 45 -0.04 -7.95 3.59
N ARG A 46 0.35 -9.12 3.06
CA ARG A 46 0.46 -9.36 1.61
C ARG A 46 -0.91 -9.32 0.93
N GLU A 47 -1.93 -9.94 1.51
CA GLU A 47 -3.30 -9.88 0.99
C GLU A 47 -3.85 -8.45 0.92
N LEU A 48 -3.57 -7.60 1.92
CA LEU A 48 -3.95 -6.19 1.89
C LEU A 48 -3.27 -5.42 0.74
N ILE A 49 -1.98 -5.69 0.50
CA ILE A 49 -1.23 -5.13 -0.63
C ILE A 49 -1.81 -5.62 -1.96
N ASP A 50 -2.08 -6.92 -2.09
CA ASP A 50 -2.65 -7.51 -3.31
C ASP A 50 -4.04 -6.94 -3.62
N ARG A 51 -4.88 -6.74 -2.60
CA ARG A 51 -6.19 -6.09 -2.74
C ARG A 51 -6.08 -4.65 -3.24
N ALA A 52 -5.13 -3.87 -2.72
CA ALA A 52 -4.89 -2.51 -3.19
C ALA A 52 -4.45 -2.48 -4.66
N LEU A 53 -3.55 -3.39 -5.06
CA LEU A 53 -3.06 -3.52 -6.44
C LEU A 53 -4.12 -4.06 -7.41
N ILE A 54 -5.03 -4.92 -6.95
CA ILE A 54 -6.19 -5.37 -7.74
C ILE A 54 -7.19 -4.22 -7.92
N GLY A 55 -7.50 -3.49 -6.86
CA GLY A 55 -8.40 -2.32 -6.91
C GLY A 55 -7.96 -1.30 -7.94
N GLU A 56 -6.67 -0.98 -7.98
CA GLU A 56 -6.07 -0.11 -8.99
C GLU A 56 -6.24 -0.66 -10.42
N ARG A 57 -5.92 -1.94 -10.65
CA ARG A 57 -6.08 -2.57 -11.99
C ARG A 57 -7.53 -2.53 -12.48
N VAL A 58 -8.49 -2.76 -11.59
CA VAL A 58 -9.92 -2.68 -11.92
C VAL A 58 -10.33 -1.24 -12.24
N TRP A 59 -9.82 -0.26 -11.50
CA TRP A 59 -10.09 1.16 -11.74
C TRP A 59 -9.53 1.64 -13.08
N GLU A 60 -8.29 1.31 -13.40
CA GLU A 60 -7.66 1.61 -14.70
C GLU A 60 -8.46 1.00 -15.86
N LYS A 61 -8.90 -0.26 -15.74
CA LYS A 61 -9.72 -0.93 -16.76
C LYS A 61 -11.06 -0.22 -17.00
N LYS A 62 -11.68 0.33 -15.94
CA LYS A 62 -12.95 1.06 -16.04
C LYS A 62 -12.81 2.45 -16.66
N LYS A 63 -11.64 3.08 -16.59
CA LYS A 63 -11.36 4.37 -17.25
C LYS A 63 -11.07 4.25 -18.75
N ALA A 64 -10.62 3.08 -19.19
CA ALA A 64 -10.22 2.82 -20.56
C ALA A 64 -11.38 2.42 -21.51
N GLY A 65 -12.62 2.39 -21.02
CA GLY A 65 -13.84 2.17 -21.80
C GLY A 65 -14.84 3.28 -21.56
#